data_AF-A0A3D1VJI8-F1
#
_entry.id   AF-A0A3D1VJI8-F1
#
_cell.length_a   1.000
_cell.length_b   1.000
_cell.length_c   1.000
_cell.angle_alpha   90.00
_cell.angle_beta   90.00
_cell.angle_gamma   90.00
#
_symmetry.space_group_name_H-M   'P 1'
#
loop_
_entity.id
_entity.type
_entity.pdbx_description
1 polymer ?
#
loop_
_entity_poly.entity_id
_entity_poly.type
_entity_poly.pdbx_seq_one_letter_code
_entity_poly.pdbx_strand_id
1 'polypeptide(L)'
;PGVLSARFHRAVVELMQMAVSVLYQQTGCTTVVLSGGVFQNDYLLEQGLQTLRKQGYLVYSNEKIPANDGGIAFGQAAAASHRMR
;
A
#
# COMPACT_ATOMS: atom_id res chain seq x y z
N PRO A 1 26.25 7.23 -0.88
CA PRO A 1 25.01 7.07 -1.69
C PRO A 1 23.97 6.12 -1.08
N GLY A 2 24.32 4.86 -0.78
CA GLY A 2 23.36 3.86 -0.27
C GLY A 2 22.69 4.22 1.07
N VAL A 3 23.44 4.81 2.01
CA VAL A 3 22.90 5.26 3.32
C VAL A 3 21.80 6.31 3.16
N LEU A 4 21.97 7.27 2.23
CA LEU A 4 20.97 8.31 1.99
C LEU A 4 19.70 7.70 1.37
N SER A 5 19.86 6.78 0.41
CA SER A 5 18.74 6.05 -0.18
C SER A 5 17.96 5.27 0.88
N ALA A 6 18.64 4.52 1.75
CA ALA A 6 17.99 3.76 2.82
C ALA A 6 17.22 4.66 3.80
N ARG A 7 17.80 5.82 4.18
CA ARG A 7 17.11 6.81 5.02
C ARG A 7 15.85 7.37 4.35
N PHE A 8 15.93 7.65 3.06
CA PHE A 8 14.78 8.12 2.29
C PHE A 8 13.65 7.07 2.27
N HIS A 9 13.97 5.82 1.91
CA HIS A 9 12.96 4.75 1.87
C HIS A 9 12.34 4.50 3.25
N ARG A 10 13.13 4.54 4.33
CA ARG A 10 12.61 4.43 5.69
C ARG A 10 11.64 5.57 6.03
N ALA A 11 12.00 6.81 5.68
CA ALA A 11 11.13 7.97 5.92
C ALA A 11 9.79 7.84 5.18
N VAL A 12 9.79 7.28 3.95
CA VAL A 12 8.54 7.00 3.20
C VAL A 12 7.66 5.98 3.93
N VAL A 13 8.26 4.90 4.46
CA VAL A 13 7.53 3.88 5.24
C VAL A 13 6.96 4.46 6.54
N GLU A 14 7.70 5.34 7.23
CA GLU A 14 7.23 6.05 8.42
C GLU A 14 6.07 7.01 8.10
N LEU A 15 6.19 7.77 7.02
CA LEU A 15 5.12 8.64 6.51
C LEU A 15 3.83 7.86 6.21
N MET A 16 3.96 6.71 5.57
CA MET A 16 2.82 5.85 5.27
C MET A 16 2.12 5.37 6.55
N GLN A 17 2.86 4.96 7.58
CA GLN A 17 2.27 4.57 8.88
C GLN A 17 1.52 5.71 9.54
N MET A 18 2.11 6.91 9.55
CA MET A 18 1.47 8.10 10.12
C MET A 18 0.16 8.40 9.38
N ALA A 19 0.18 8.37 8.05
CA ALA A 19 -1.02 8.59 7.23
C ALA A 19 -2.12 7.56 7.51
N VAL A 20 -1.78 6.26 7.55
CA VAL A 20 -2.74 5.19 7.88
C VAL A 20 -3.31 5.39 9.28
N SER A 21 -2.48 5.71 10.27
CA SER A 21 -2.95 5.96 11.64
C SER A 21 -3.93 7.14 11.71
N VAL A 22 -3.66 8.24 11.01
CA VAL A 22 -4.58 9.38 10.96
C VAL A 22 -5.92 8.98 10.32
N LEU A 23 -5.88 8.25 9.20
CA LEU A 23 -7.09 7.78 8.53
C LEU A 23 -7.88 6.79 9.39
N TYR A 24 -7.21 5.92 10.14
CA TYR A 24 -7.86 5.02 11.08
C TYR A 24 -8.61 5.79 12.17
N GLN A 25 -8.00 6.81 12.79
CA GLN A 25 -8.68 7.63 13.80
C GLN A 25 -9.92 8.33 13.24
N GLN A 26 -9.93 8.69 11.95
CA GLN A 26 -11.04 9.38 11.30
C GLN A 26 -12.15 8.44 10.82
N THR A 27 -11.82 7.21 10.43
CA THR A 27 -12.74 6.31 9.69
C THR A 27 -13.01 4.98 10.38
N GLY A 28 -12.16 4.56 11.32
CA GLY A 28 -12.16 3.21 11.90
C GLY A 28 -11.72 2.11 10.92
N CYS A 29 -11.27 2.43 9.71
CA CYS A 29 -10.91 1.44 8.71
C CYS A 29 -9.59 0.72 9.08
N THR A 30 -9.65 -0.60 9.24
CA THR A 30 -8.48 -1.44 9.60
C THR A 30 -7.82 -2.12 8.41
N THR A 31 -8.43 -2.03 7.22
CA THR A 31 -7.93 -2.67 6.00
C THR A 31 -7.12 -1.68 5.16
N VAL A 32 -5.90 -2.08 4.80
CA VAL A 32 -4.98 -1.29 3.98
C VAL A 32 -4.57 -2.09 2.75
N VAL A 33 -4.57 -1.46 1.58
CA VAL A 33 -4.10 -2.07 0.32
C VAL A 33 -2.92 -1.26 -0.21
N LEU A 34 -1.78 -1.91 -0.42
CA LEU A 34 -0.59 -1.33 -1.04
C LEU A 34 -0.56 -1.71 -2.52
N SER A 35 -0.80 -0.73 -3.39
CA SER A 35 -0.85 -0.89 -4.85
C SER A 35 -0.26 0.33 -5.55
N GLY A 36 -0.01 0.25 -6.86
CA GLY A 36 0.72 1.26 -7.63
C GLY A 36 2.18 0.85 -7.88
N GLY A 37 2.76 1.35 -8.98
CA GLY A 37 4.10 0.98 -9.43
C GLY A 37 5.24 1.25 -8.43
N VAL A 38 5.04 2.17 -7.48
CA VAL A 38 6.00 2.43 -6.38
C VAL A 38 6.25 1.19 -5.53
N PHE A 39 5.24 0.33 -5.35
CA PHE A 39 5.37 -0.91 -4.58
C PHE A 39 5.95 -2.08 -5.39
N GLN A 40 6.45 -1.84 -6.61
CA GLN A 40 7.40 -2.75 -7.25
C GLN A 40 8.80 -2.65 -6.63
N ASN A 41 9.03 -1.64 -5.77
CA ASN A 41 10.22 -1.57 -4.93
C ASN A 41 10.04 -2.51 -3.74
N ASP A 42 10.79 -3.62 -3.75
CA ASP A 42 10.72 -4.67 -2.72
C ASP A 42 10.90 -4.12 -1.30
N TYR A 43 11.82 -3.17 -1.10
CA TYR A 43 12.04 -2.58 0.21
C TYR A 43 10.80 -1.84 0.72
N LEU A 44 10.16 -1.02 -0.12
CA LEU A 44 8.94 -0.30 0.28
C LEU A 44 7.77 -1.24 0.54
N LEU A 45 7.60 -2.25 -0.32
CA LEU A 45 6.54 -3.22 -0.18
C LEU A 45 6.70 -4.06 1.09
N GLU A 46 7.87 -4.66 1.30
CA GLU A 46 8.13 -5.51 2.46
C GLU A 46 8.05 -4.73 3.77
N GLN A 47 8.73 -3.57 3.86
CA GLN A 47 8.73 -2.76 5.08
C GLN A 47 7.34 -2.18 5.35
N GLY A 48 6.60 -1.81 4.30
CA GLY A 48 5.22 -1.36 4.43
C GLY A 48 4.28 -2.43 4.95
N LEU A 49 4.32 -3.62 4.34
CA LEU A 49 3.54 -4.79 4.79
C LEU A 49 3.86 -5.15 6.24
N GLN A 50 5.14 -5.30 6.57
CA GLN A 50 5.56 -5.70 7.91
C GLN A 50 5.15 -4.67 8.97
N THR A 51 5.41 -3.39 8.72
CA THR A 51 5.23 -2.38 9.77
C THR A 51 3.75 -2.09 10.04
N LEU A 52 2.93 -2.01 8.99
CA LEU A 52 1.49 -1.84 9.15
C LEU A 52 0.83 -3.08 9.77
N ARG A 53 1.24 -4.30 9.41
CA ARG A 53 0.75 -5.52 10.07
C ARG A 53 1.10 -5.57 11.55
N LYS A 54 2.32 -5.14 11.93
CA LYS A 54 2.73 -5.03 13.35
C LYS A 54 1.88 -4.05 14.15
N GLN A 55 1.26 -3.07 13.49
CA GLN A 55 0.32 -2.12 14.11
C GLN A 55 -1.12 -2.67 14.17
N GLY A 56 -1.36 -3.90 13.71
CA GLY A 56 -2.66 -4.57 13.79
C GLY A 56 -3.55 -4.38 12.55
N TYR A 57 -3.07 -3.74 11.49
CA TYR A 57 -3.83 -3.57 10.25
C TYR A 57 -3.88 -4.85 9.41
N LEU A 58 -4.97 -5.06 8.68
CA LEU A 58 -5.09 -6.09 7.64
C LEU A 58 -4.54 -5.52 6.33
N VAL A 59 -3.35 -5.97 5.94
CA VAL A 59 -2.60 -5.38 4.82
C VAL A 59 -2.47 -6.34 3.65
N TYR A 60 -2.91 -5.88 2.48
CA TYR A 60 -2.90 -6.62 1.22
C TYR A 60 -2.03 -5.91 0.17
N SER A 61 -1.50 -6.69 -0.77
CA SER A 61 -0.83 -6.19 -1.97
C SER A 61 -1.24 -7.02 -3.18
N ASN A 62 -0.96 -6.48 -4.36
CA ASN A 62 -1.06 -7.17 -5.63
C ASN A 62 -0.21 -8.46 -5.65
N GLU A 63 -0.77 -9.57 -6.13
CA GLU A 63 -0.05 -10.85 -6.33
C GLU A 63 -0.27 -11.38 -7.75
N LYS A 64 -1.54 -11.57 -8.15
CA LYS A 64 -1.90 -12.15 -9.46
C LYS A 64 -1.98 -11.12 -10.59
N ILE A 65 -2.19 -9.85 -10.24
CA ILE A 65 -2.33 -8.73 -11.17
C ILE A 65 -1.24 -7.73 -10.84
N PRO A 66 -0.50 -7.18 -11.81
CA PRO A 66 0.58 -6.23 -11.54
C PRO A 66 0.11 -5.04 -10.68
N ALA A 67 0.98 -4.58 -9.78
CA ALA A 67 0.72 -3.36 -9.00
C ALA A 67 0.78 -2.08 -9.83
N ASN A 68 1.46 -2.11 -10.98
CA ASN A 68 1.61 -0.97 -11.88
C ASN A 68 0.43 -0.84 -12.86
N ASP A 69 0.59 0.04 -13.85
CA ASP A 69 -0.46 0.39 -14.80
C ASP A 69 -1.01 -0.80 -15.61
N GLY A 70 -0.24 -1.90 -15.72
CA GLY A 70 -0.71 -3.16 -16.30
C GLY A 70 -1.90 -3.78 -15.55
N GLY A 71 -2.12 -3.42 -14.28
CA GLY A 71 -3.25 -3.87 -13.48
C GLY A 71 -4.47 -2.93 -13.45
N ILE A 72 -4.37 -1.71 -14.00
CA ILE A 72 -5.42 -0.67 -13.85
C ILE A 72 -6.74 -1.11 -14.47
N ALA A 73 -6.71 -1.71 -15.67
CA ALA A 73 -7.92 -2.14 -16.36
C ALA A 73 -8.74 -3.14 -15.53
N PHE A 74 -8.08 -4.03 -14.77
CA PHE A 74 -8.76 -4.96 -13.87
C PHE A 74 -9.49 -4.22 -12.73
N GLY A 75 -8.83 -3.24 -12.10
CA GLY A 75 -9.44 -2.42 -11.06
C GLY A 75 -10.64 -1.61 -11.57
N GLN A 76 -10.54 -1.06 -12.78
CA GLN A 76 -11.63 -0.34 -13.43
C GLN A 76 -12.84 -1.25 -13.69
N ALA A 77 -12.63 -2.44 -14.25
CA ALA A 77 -13.68 -3.41 -14.50
C ALA A 77 -14.37 -3.87 -13.19
N ALA A 78 -13.59 -4.15 -12.14
CA ALA A 78 -14.13 -4.54 -10.84
C ALA A 78 -14.96 -3.42 -10.20
N ALA A 79 -14.48 -2.18 -10.23
CA ALA A 79 -15.20 -1.02 -9.71
C ALA A 79 -16.51 -0.76 -10.47
N ALA A 80 -16.48 -0.86 -11.81
CA ALA A 80 -17.68 -0.74 -12.64
C ALA A 80 -18.68 -1.85 -12.33
N SER A 81 -18.24 -3.11 -12.25
CA SER A 81 -19.10 -4.24 -11.88
C SER A 81 -19.73 -4.07 -10.50
N HIS A 82 -19.01 -3.49 -9.52
CA HIS A 82 -19.57 -3.23 -8.19
C HIS A 82 -20.64 -2.12 -8.21
N ARG A 83 -20.49 -1.10 -9.06
CA ARG A 83 -21.45 0.01 -9.20
C ARG A 83 -22.73 -0.36 -9.95
N MET A 84 -22.68 -1.41 -10.79
CA MET A 84 -23.82 -1.89 -11.56
C MET A 84 -24.67 -2.93 -10.83
N ARG A 85 -24.23 -3.37 -9.64
CA ARG A 85 -25.00 -4.22 -8.73
C ARG A 85 -25.87 -3.36 -7.83
#